data_AF-A0A2D6W4K9-F1
#
_entry.id   AF-A0A2D6W4K9-F1
#
_cell.length_a   1.000
_cell.length_b   1.000
_cell.length_c   1.000
_cell.angle_alpha   90.00
_cell.angle_beta   90.00
_cell.angle_gamma   90.00
#
_symmetry.space_group_name_H-M   'P 1'
#
loop_
_entity.id
_entity.type
_entity.pdbx_description
1 polymer ?
#
loop_
_entity_poly.entity_id
_entity_poly.type
_entity_poly.pdbx_seq_one_letter_code
_entity_poly.pdbx_strand_id
1 'polypeptide(L)'
;MVDSLIIPVHTTLDSLIGKYVQINLRPAELRCDNEKHILYEREFRGILKSYDDTFIKLEQAAIYPRYAYDDSTKNINEYVLNKSVVGLIELKRRPKEKKH
;
A
#
# COMPACT_ATOMS: atom_id res chain seq x y z
N MET A 1 1.16 -28.21 6.38
CA MET A 1 1.83 -27.36 7.39
C MET A 1 1.70 -25.93 6.90
N VAL A 2 1.06 -25.04 7.67
CA VAL A 2 0.88 -23.63 7.30
C VAL A 2 1.98 -22.85 8.02
N ASP A 3 2.95 -22.32 7.27
CA ASP A 3 3.95 -21.37 7.79
C ASP A 3 3.27 -20.02 8.07
N SER A 4 2.55 -19.95 9.19
CA SER A 4 2.09 -18.69 9.76
C SER A 4 3.23 -18.11 10.58
N LEU A 5 4.04 -17.25 9.95
CA LEU A 5 5.02 -16.45 10.66
C LEU A 5 4.26 -15.46 11.55
N ILE A 6 4.22 -15.72 12.85
CA ILE A 6 3.71 -14.77 13.84
C ILE A 6 4.73 -13.64 13.92
N ILE A 7 4.43 -12.52 13.26
CA ILE A 7 5.21 -11.31 13.37
C ILE A 7 4.79 -10.63 14.68
N PRO A 8 5.71 -10.29 15.58
CA PRO A 8 5.38 -9.64 16.84
C PRO A 8 4.64 -8.33 16.61
N VAL A 9 3.68 -8.02 17.48
CA VAL A 9 2.78 -6.84 17.42
C VAL A 9 3.54 -5.49 17.43
N HIS A 10 4.85 -5.50 17.66
CA HIS A 10 5.76 -4.36 17.54
C HIS A 10 6.64 -4.41 16.27
N THR A 11 6.09 -4.82 15.12
CA THR A 11 6.78 -4.66 13.83
C THR A 11 7.04 -3.17 13.57
N THR A 12 8.28 -2.70 13.76
CA THR A 12 8.66 -1.33 13.37
C THR A 12 8.72 -1.23 11.86
N LEU A 13 8.44 -0.05 11.30
CA LEU A 13 8.54 0.20 9.87
C LEU A 13 9.91 -0.19 9.29
N ASP A 14 10.98 -0.12 10.10
CA ASP A 14 12.32 -0.57 9.72
C ASP A 14 12.36 -2.03 9.28
N SER A 15 11.66 -2.90 10.01
CA SER A 15 11.62 -4.34 9.68
C SER A 15 10.85 -4.66 8.39
N LEU A 16 10.08 -3.69 7.90
CA LEU A 16 9.36 -3.78 6.64
C LEU A 16 10.18 -3.24 5.46
N ILE A 17 11.32 -2.55 5.69
CA ILE A 17 12.19 -2.06 4.61
C ILE A 17 12.67 -3.24 3.76
N GLY A 18 12.60 -3.07 2.44
CA GLY A 18 12.89 -4.09 1.43
C GLY A 18 11.83 -5.20 1.32
N LYS A 19 10.75 -5.14 2.11
CA LYS A 19 9.66 -6.11 2.05
C LYS A 19 8.51 -5.60 1.19
N TYR A 20 7.79 -6.55 0.60
CA TYR A 20 6.56 -6.25 -0.12
C TYR A 20 5.43 -6.00 0.88
N VAL A 21 4.87 -4.80 0.85
CA VAL A 21 3.83 -4.35 1.77
C VAL A 21 2.58 -3.92 1.00
N GLN A 22 1.46 -3.99 1.68
CA GLN A 22 0.21 -3.38 1.28
C GLN A 22 -0.10 -2.24 2.25
N ILE A 23 -0.49 -1.09 1.71
CA ILE A 23 -0.87 0.11 2.45
C ILE A 23 -2.31 0.45 2.12
N ASN A 24 -3.13 0.55 3.16
CA ASN A 24 -4.52 1.03 3.08
C ASN A 24 -4.58 2.46 3.66
N LEU A 25 -5.30 3.35 2.97
CA LEU A 25 -5.52 4.72 3.44
C LEU A 25 -6.56 4.77 4.57
N ARG A 26 -6.54 5.86 5.35
CA ARG A 26 -7.54 6.12 6.39
C ARG A 26 -8.93 6.35 5.77
N PRO A 27 -10.02 5.90 6.41
CA PRO A 27 -11.39 6.09 5.91
C PRO A 27 -11.81 7.56 5.75
N ALA A 28 -11.14 8.52 6.40
CA ALA A 28 -11.54 9.92 6.40
C ALA A 28 -11.20 10.67 5.09
N GLU A 29 -10.30 10.14 4.26
CA GLU A 29 -9.99 10.68 2.92
C GLU A 29 -11.05 10.27 1.87
N LEU A 30 -12.10 9.53 2.26
CA LEU A 30 -13.18 9.05 1.39
C LEU A 30 -14.23 10.13 1.00
N ARG A 31 -14.00 11.41 1.29
CA ARG A 31 -15.03 12.42 1.09
C ARG A 31 -15.03 13.01 -0.32
N CYS A 32 -16.23 13.03 -0.90
CA CYS A 32 -16.57 13.68 -2.16
C CYS A 32 -16.08 15.14 -2.19
N ASP A 33 -15.30 15.49 -3.20
CA ASP A 33 -15.24 16.86 -3.68
C ASP A 33 -16.05 16.97 -4.98
N ASN A 34 -16.84 18.04 -5.07
CA ASN A 34 -17.98 18.17 -5.97
C ASN A 34 -17.59 18.52 -7.41
N GLU A 35 -16.30 18.39 -7.77
CA GLU A 35 -15.80 18.46 -9.13
C GLU A 35 -14.72 17.38 -9.31
N LYS A 36 -15.12 16.22 -9.86
CA LYS A 36 -14.28 15.13 -10.39
C LYS A 36 -12.86 15.05 -9.80
N HIS A 37 -12.67 14.34 -8.68
CA HIS A 37 -11.61 13.35 -8.45
C HIS A 37 -11.67 12.85 -6.98
N ILE A 38 -12.64 11.99 -6.68
CA ILE A 38 -12.71 11.33 -5.37
C ILE A 38 -11.49 10.41 -5.21
N LEU A 39 -10.73 10.60 -4.13
CA LEU A 39 -9.76 9.64 -3.63
C LEU A 39 -10.53 8.47 -2.99
N TYR A 40 -11.03 7.55 -3.81
CA TYR A 40 -11.59 6.28 -3.34
C TYR A 40 -10.57 5.52 -2.50
N GLU A 41 -11.01 4.53 -1.69
CA GLU A 41 -10.09 3.65 -0.94
C GLU A 41 -9.09 3.05 -1.94
N ARG A 42 -7.87 3.57 -1.93
CA ARG A 42 -6.77 3.11 -2.78
C ARG A 42 -5.90 2.21 -1.93
N GLU A 43 -5.73 1.00 -2.42
CA GLU A 43 -4.80 0.06 -1.86
C GLU A 43 -3.49 0.18 -2.64
N PHE A 44 -2.40 0.47 -1.95
CA PHE A 44 -1.07 0.57 -2.54
C PHE A 44 -0.30 -0.67 -2.17
N ARG A 45 0.23 -1.40 -3.16
CA ARG A 45 1.11 -2.54 -2.92
C ARG A 45 2.47 -2.28 -3.52
N GLY A 46 3.55 -2.53 -2.81
CA GLY A 46 4.89 -2.27 -3.33
C GLY A 46 5.97 -2.70 -2.36
N ILE A 47 7.24 -2.51 -2.73
CA ILE A 47 8.38 -2.75 -1.84
C ILE A 47 8.62 -1.48 -1.02
N LEU A 48 8.59 -1.57 0.31
CA LEU A 48 8.92 -0.42 1.16
C LEU A 48 10.41 -0.11 1.03
N LYS A 49 10.75 1.04 0.44
CA LYS A 49 12.14 1.46 0.22
C LYS A 49 12.68 2.24 1.41
N SER A 50 11.92 3.23 1.86
CA SER A 50 12.28 4.11 2.97
C SER A 50 11.04 4.78 3.53
N TYR A 51 11.16 5.35 4.71
CA TYR A 51 10.15 6.21 5.31
C TYR A 51 10.84 7.28 6.16
N ASP A 52 10.13 8.35 6.42
CA ASP A 52 10.49 9.37 7.39
C ASP A 52 9.27 9.71 8.26
N ASP A 53 9.33 10.81 9.00
CA ASP A 53 8.24 11.26 9.86
C ASP A 53 6.99 11.67 9.07
N THR A 54 7.16 12.05 7.81
CA THR A 54 6.13 12.62 6.94
C THR A 54 5.74 11.69 5.80
N PHE A 55 6.69 10.95 5.22
CA PHE A 55 6.50 10.21 3.98
C PHE A 55 6.86 8.74 4.08
N ILE A 56 6.23 7.95 3.22
CA ILE A 56 6.53 6.54 2.97
C ILE A 56 6.81 6.38 1.48
N LYS A 57 7.92 5.71 1.17
CA LYS A 57 8.38 5.49 -0.20
C LYS A 57 8.29 4.03 -0.60
N LEU A 58 7.53 3.77 -1.66
CA LEU A 58 7.35 2.45 -2.27
C LEU A 58 8.08 2.37 -3.61
N GLU A 59 8.69 1.22 -3.90
CA GLU A 59 9.17 0.84 -5.23
C GLU A 59 8.31 -0.25 -5.84
N GLN A 60 8.25 -0.29 -7.17
CA GLN A 60 7.44 -1.25 -7.93
C GLN A 60 6.00 -1.27 -7.39
N ALA A 61 5.47 -0.07 -7.19
CA ALA A 61 4.18 0.14 -6.56
C ALA A 61 3.05 -0.11 -7.57
N ALA A 62 2.00 -0.79 -7.12
CA ALA A 62 0.75 -0.97 -7.84
C ALA A 62 -0.36 -0.34 -7.02
N ILE A 63 -1.15 0.52 -7.67
CA ILE A 63 -2.30 1.19 -7.06
C ILE A 63 -3.55 0.45 -7.52
N TYR A 64 -4.28 -0.11 -6.57
CA TYR A 64 -5.54 -0.80 -6.77
C TYR A 64 -6.69 0.09 -6.28
N PRO A 65 -7.64 0.45 -7.15
CA PRO A 65 -8.89 1.03 -6.68
C PRO A 65 -9.72 -0.06 -5.98
N ARG A 66 -10.17 0.18 -4.76
CA ARG A 66 -11.02 -0.79 -4.04
C ARG A 66 -12.48 -0.74 -4.46
N TYR A 67 -12.94 0.44 -4.88
CA TYR A 67 -14.29 0.70 -5.38
C TYR A 67 -14.20 1.72 -6.51
N ALA A 68 -13.84 1.29 -7.72
CA ALA A 68 -13.89 2.17 -8.88
C ALA A 68 -14.73 1.56 -10.00
N TYR A 69 -15.36 2.45 -10.76
CA TYR A 69 -15.97 2.17 -12.06
C TYR A 69 -14.91 1.80 -13.12
N ASP A 70 -13.63 2.03 -12.80
CA ASP A 70 -12.46 1.79 -13.65
C ASP A 70 -11.48 0.90 -12.86
N ASP A 71 -11.39 -0.37 -13.24
CA ASP A 71 -10.63 -1.43 -12.56
C ASP A 71 -9.13 -1.42 -12.92
N SER A 72 -8.63 -0.30 -13.47
CA SER A 72 -7.25 -0.25 -13.95
C SER A 72 -6.26 -0.13 -12.78
N THR A 73 -5.56 -1.24 -12.52
CA THR A 73 -4.39 -1.23 -11.64
C THR A 73 -3.29 -0.39 -12.29
N LYS A 74 -2.81 0.65 -11.59
CA LYS A 74 -1.72 1.49 -12.10
C LYS A 74 -0.39 1.04 -11.50
N ASN A 75 0.51 0.57 -12.36
CA ASN A 75 1.89 0.23 -11.98
C ASN A 75 2.79 1.47 -12.07
N ILE A 76 3.60 1.70 -11.05
CA ILE A 76 4.47 2.86 -10.89
C ILE A 76 5.81 2.38 -10.33
N ASN A 77 6.91 2.81 -10.96
CA ASN A 77 8.25 2.39 -10.52
C ASN A 77 8.58 2.85 -9.10
N GLU A 78 8.18 4.07 -8.74
CA GLU A 78 8.41 4.66 -7.44
C GLU A 78 7.22 5.54 -7.04
N TYR A 79 6.70 5.36 -5.83
CA TYR A 79 5.57 6.12 -5.31
C TYR A 79 5.86 6.64 -3.90
N VAL A 80 5.54 7.91 -3.66
CA VAL A 80 5.69 8.56 -2.36
C VAL A 80 4.30 8.87 -1.81
N LEU A 81 4.02 8.38 -0.60
CA LEU A 81 2.75 8.54 0.08
C LEU A 81 2.95 9.35 1.36
N ASN A 82 2.02 10.26 1.67
CA ASN A 82 2.03 10.97 2.95
C ASN A 82 1.58 10.02 4.06
N LYS A 83 2.36 9.93 5.14
CA LYS A 83 2.11 9.06 6.30
C LYS A 83 0.85 9.47 7.06
N SER A 84 0.40 10.73 6.95
CA SER A 84 -0.81 11.22 7.61
C SER A 84 -2.09 10.52 7.11
N VAL A 85 -2.10 10.13 5.83
CA VAL A 85 -3.25 9.45 5.19
C VAL A 85 -3.16 7.93 5.29
N VAL A 86 -2.05 7.39 5.80
CA VAL A 86 -1.86 5.94 5.99
C VAL A 86 -2.70 5.47 7.18
N GLY A 87 -3.57 4.50 6.93
CA GLY A 87 -4.37 3.83 7.95
C GLY A 87 -3.70 2.57 8.47
N LEU A 88 -3.31 1.68 7.56
CA LEU A 88 -2.75 0.38 7.89
C LEU A 88 -1.65 -0.01 6.89
N ILE A 89 -0.59 -0.64 7.39
CA ILE A 89 0.46 -1.25 6.57
C ILE A 89 0.55 -2.73 6.95
N GLU A 90 0.40 -3.60 5.96
CA GLU A 90 0.45 -5.05 6.13
C GLU A 90 1.61 -5.62 5.33
N LEU A 91 2.37 -6.54 5.93
CA LEU A 91 3.31 -7.36 5.16
C LEU A 91 2.52 -8.31 4.26
N LYS A 92 2.81 -8.30 2.95
CA LYS A 92 2.24 -9.26 2.00
C LYS A 92 3.33 -10.08 1.35
N ARG A 93 2.98 -11.29 0.90
CA ARG A 93 3.86 -12.04 0.02
C ARG A 93 3.82 -11.38 -1.35
N ARG A 94 4.99 -11.16 -1.96
CA ARG A 94 5.08 -10.73 -3.36
C ARG A 94 4.27 -11.73 -4.20
N PRO A 95 3.36 -11.29 -5.08
CA PRO A 95 2.63 -12.21 -5.92
C PRO A 95 3.63 -13.08 -6.69
N LYS A 96 3.57 -14.40 -6.47
CA LYS A 96 4.35 -15.35 -7.26
C LYS A 96 3.72 -15.32 -8.65
N GLU A 97 4.44 -14.83 -9.65
CA GLU A 97 4.03 -15.02 -11.04
C GLU A 97 3.81 -16.51 -11.25
N LYS A 98 2.56 -16.91 -11.55
CA LYS A 98 2.31 -18.23 -12.12
C LYS A 98 3.03 -18.24 -13.46
N LYS A 99 4.19 -18.91 -13.53
CA LYS A 99 4.75 -19.32 -14.82
C LYS A 99 3.67 -20.10 -15.55
N HIS A 100 3.18 -19.54 -16.65
CA HIS A 100 2.33 -20.22 -17.60
C HIS A 100 3.17 -20.64 -18.81
#